data_AF-A0A2N3AN95-F1
#
_entry.id   AF-A0A2N3AN95-F1
#
_cell.length_a   1.000
_cell.length_b   1.000
_cell.length_c   1.000
_cell.angle_alpha   90.00
_cell.angle_beta   90.00
_cell.angle_gamma   90.00
#
_symmetry.space_group_name_H-M   'P 1'
#
loop_
_entity.id
_entity.type
_entity.pdbx_description
1 polymer ?
#
loop_
_entity_poly.entity_id
_entity_poly.type
_entity_poly.pdbx_seq_one_letter_code
_entity_poly.pdbx_strand_id
1 'polypeptide(L)'
;MNINDDKKVDIMLSLLNERYDASHRMRERSLNFAIWILGFGIAVAWMLLRDINLSISQKVVLTIFIIVIGYLTRKFLLCIEVGFNANKEVMVTLEEALECYEQNKYIEGKSLYPEKYRNSECTKTSHFKSLYEWIWVIIALLASLIWLGQILDLIKKIIYK
;
A
#
# COMPACT_ATOMS: atom_id res chain seq x y z
N MET A 1 26.34 12.92 29.10
CA MET A 1 26.62 14.09 28.23
C MET A 1 25.48 15.07 28.43
N ASN A 2 25.73 16.25 29.01
CA ASN A 2 24.67 17.22 29.27
C ASN A 2 24.47 18.03 27.97
N ILE A 3 23.40 17.75 27.24
CA ILE A 3 23.10 18.43 25.97
C ILE A 3 22.30 19.70 26.30
N ASN A 4 22.74 20.85 25.80
CA ASN A 4 22.00 22.13 25.93
C ASN A 4 20.61 22.00 25.31
N ASP A 5 19.60 22.67 25.88
CA ASP A 5 18.20 22.54 25.46
C ASP A 5 17.99 22.99 24.01
N ASP A 6 18.65 24.06 23.55
CA ASP A 6 18.62 24.48 22.14
C ASP A 6 19.12 23.36 21.20
N LYS A 7 20.19 22.68 21.62
CA LYS A 7 20.77 21.58 20.84
C LYS A 7 19.88 20.34 20.85
N LYS A 8 19.04 20.16 21.87
CA LYS A 8 18.02 19.09 21.86
C LYS A 8 16.93 19.39 20.85
N VAL A 9 16.47 20.64 20.76
CA VAL A 9 15.47 21.07 19.77
C VAL A 9 16.00 20.88 18.35
N ASP A 10 17.24 21.28 18.08
CA ASP A 10 17.86 21.08 16.76
C ASP A 10 17.94 19.60 16.37
N ILE A 11 18.33 18.73 17.32
CA ILE A 11 18.36 17.27 17.10
C ILE A 11 16.95 16.75 16.82
N MET A 12 15.94 17.19 17.57
CA MET A 12 14.55 16.77 17.37
C MET A 12 14.01 17.20 16.00
N LEU A 13 14.27 18.44 15.57
CA LEU A 13 13.88 18.94 14.26
C LEU A 13 14.60 18.18 13.12
N SER A 14 15.89 17.90 13.29
CA SER A 14 16.66 17.10 12.33
C SER A 14 16.09 15.68 12.19
N LEU A 15 15.78 15.02 13.31
CA LEU A 15 15.17 13.69 13.31
C LEU A 15 13.76 13.74 12.69
N LEU A 16 12.96 14.75 13.00
CA LEU A 16 11.62 14.89 12.46
C LEU A 16 11.64 15.06 10.93
N ASN A 17 12.56 15.88 10.40
CA ASN A 17 12.76 16.03 8.96
C ASN A 17 13.17 14.71 8.30
N GLU A 18 14.10 13.96 8.90
CA GLU A 18 14.50 12.65 8.38
C GLU A 18 13.31 11.67 8.34
N ARG A 19 12.43 11.71 9.34
CA ARG A 19 11.24 10.88 9.40
C ARG A 19 10.19 11.28 8.35
N TYR A 20 10.01 12.58 8.09
CA TYR A 20 9.16 13.04 6.98
C TYR A 20 9.71 12.56 5.63
N ASP A 21 11.01 12.69 5.40
CA ASP A 21 11.66 12.22 4.18
C ASP A 21 11.55 10.70 4.01
N ALA A 22 11.74 9.94 5.09
CA ALA A 22 11.57 8.49 5.07
C ALA A 22 10.12 8.11 4.72
N SER A 23 9.13 8.79 5.29
CA SER A 23 7.71 8.62 5.00
C SER A 23 7.40 8.88 3.52
N HIS A 24 7.96 9.95 2.95
CA HIS A 24 7.80 10.27 1.53
C HIS A 24 8.43 9.20 0.63
N ARG A 25 9.68 8.81 0.89
CA ARG A 25 10.38 7.75 0.15
C ARG A 25 9.66 6.40 0.22
N MET A 26 9.05 6.06 1.36
CA MET A 26 8.26 4.82 1.51
C MET A 26 7.00 4.85 0.64
N ARG A 27 6.31 6.00 0.55
CA ARG A 27 5.14 6.17 -0.34
C ARG A 27 5.52 6.12 -1.81
N GLU A 28 6.63 6.76 -2.19
CA GLU A 28 7.11 6.73 -3.57
C GLU A 28 7.47 5.30 -4.01
N ARG A 29 8.18 4.54 -3.16
CA ARG A 29 8.51 3.14 -3.43
C ARG A 29 7.27 2.25 -3.56
N SER A 30 6.26 2.44 -2.71
CA SER A 30 5.02 1.66 -2.79
C SER A 30 4.22 1.99 -4.04
N LEU A 31 4.16 3.26 -4.45
CA LEU A 31 3.51 3.70 -5.68
C LEU A 31 4.22 3.15 -6.92
N ASN A 32 5.56 3.26 -6.97
CA ASN A 32 6.35 2.69 -8.06
C ASN A 32 6.13 1.18 -8.19
N PHE A 33 6.12 0.46 -7.07
CA PHE A 33 5.84 -0.98 -7.08
C PHE A 33 4.42 -1.29 -7.57
N ALA A 34 3.42 -0.51 -7.16
CA ALA A 34 2.05 -0.66 -7.64
C ALA A 34 1.94 -0.43 -9.17
N ILE A 35 2.65 0.56 -9.71
CA ILE A 35 2.71 0.81 -11.16
C ILE A 35 3.30 -0.40 -11.90
N TRP A 36 4.39 -0.97 -11.39
CA TRP A 36 5.01 -2.16 -12.00
C TRP A 36 4.06 -3.35 -12.03
N ILE A 37 3.31 -3.59 -10.96
CA ILE A 37 2.35 -4.69 -10.88
C ILE A 37 1.16 -4.45 -11.80
N LEU A 38 0.66 -3.21 -11.88
CA LEU A 38 -0.40 -2.85 -12.81
C LEU A 38 0.06 -3.06 -14.26
N GLY A 39 1.27 -2.61 -14.60
CA GLY A 39 1.87 -2.84 -15.92
C GLY A 39 2.00 -4.32 -16.26
N PHE A 40 2.45 -5.13 -15.30
CA PHE A 40 2.50 -6.59 -15.44
C PHE A 40 1.11 -7.19 -15.67
N GLY A 41 0.12 -6.77 -14.87
CA GLY A 41 -1.27 -7.23 -15.02
C GLY A 41 -1.86 -6.88 -16.38
N ILE A 42 -1.65 -5.66 -16.87
CA ILE A 42 -2.08 -5.23 -18.21
C ILE A 42 -1.42 -6.07 -19.29
N ALA A 43 -0.11 -6.33 -19.19
CA ALA A 43 0.61 -7.15 -20.16
C ALA A 43 0.08 -8.59 -20.21
N VAL A 44 -0.18 -9.20 -19.05
CA VAL A 44 -0.78 -10.55 -18.98
C VAL A 44 -2.21 -10.54 -19.52
N ALA A 45 -3.04 -9.56 -19.16
CA ALA A 45 -4.39 -9.42 -19.69
C ALA A 45 -4.37 -9.30 -21.22
N TRP A 46 -3.50 -8.43 -21.76
CA TRP A 46 -3.34 -8.25 -23.20
C TRP A 46 -2.90 -9.54 -23.90
N MET A 47 -1.95 -10.27 -23.32
CA MET A 47 -1.51 -11.58 -23.81
C MET A 47 -2.68 -12.58 -23.86
N LEU A 48 -3.52 -12.62 -22.82
CA LEU A 48 -4.67 -13.52 -22.74
C LEU A 48 -5.77 -13.17 -23.73
N LEU A 49 -5.96 -11.88 -24.04
CA LEU A 49 -6.96 -11.40 -25.00
C LEU A 49 -6.57 -11.65 -26.48
N ARG A 50 -5.30 -11.92 -26.78
CA ARG A 50 -4.80 -12.06 -28.16
C ARG A 50 -5.02 -13.45 -28.78
N ASP A 51 -6.07 -14.17 -28.37
CA ASP A 51 -6.40 -15.53 -28.84
C ASP A 51 -5.22 -16.54 -28.76
N ILE A 52 -4.45 -16.47 -27.67
CA ILE A 52 -3.43 -17.50 -27.41
C ILE A 52 -4.13 -18.77 -26.91
N ASN A 53 -4.06 -19.83 -27.70
CA ASN A 53 -4.51 -21.16 -27.29
C ASN A 53 -3.58 -21.74 -26.22
N LEU A 54 -3.83 -21.37 -24.96
CA LEU A 54 -3.16 -21.95 -23.80
C LEU A 54 -3.69 -23.35 -23.52
N SER A 55 -2.80 -24.32 -23.39
CA SER A 55 -3.15 -25.66 -22.91
C SER A 55 -3.64 -25.61 -21.46
N ILE A 56 -4.41 -26.61 -21.03
CA ILE A 56 -4.93 -26.69 -19.65
C ILE A 56 -3.78 -26.62 -18.62
N SER A 57 -2.66 -27.32 -18.87
CA SER A 57 -1.49 -27.28 -18.00
C SER A 57 -0.89 -25.87 -17.91
N GLN A 58 -0.80 -25.14 -19.01
CA GLN A 58 -0.31 -23.76 -19.02
C GLN A 58 -1.23 -22.82 -18.24
N LYS A 59 -2.56 -23.00 -18.37
CA LYS A 59 -3.55 -22.23 -17.60
C LYS A 59 -3.40 -22.45 -16.09
N VAL A 60 -3.19 -23.71 -15.66
CA VAL A 60 -2.97 -24.05 -14.25
C VAL A 60 -1.68 -23.41 -13.73
N VAL A 61 -0.56 -23.57 -14.45
CA VAL A 61 0.72 -22.96 -14.06
C VAL A 61 0.61 -21.43 -13.98
N LEU A 62 -0.02 -20.79 -14.96
CA LEU A 62 -0.22 -19.34 -14.99
C LEU A 62 -1.10 -18.86 -13.83
N THR A 63 -2.14 -19.61 -13.49
CA THR A 63 -3.01 -19.30 -12.35
C THR A 63 -2.24 -19.37 -11.02
N ILE A 64 -1.46 -20.43 -10.81
CA ILE A 64 -0.60 -20.57 -9.62
C ILE A 64 0.38 -19.41 -9.55
N PHE A 65 1.01 -19.07 -10.68
CA PHE A 65 1.96 -17.97 -10.75
C PHE A 65 1.34 -16.63 -10.33
N ILE A 66 0.14 -16.29 -10.85
CA ILE A 66 -0.58 -15.07 -10.48
C ILE A 66 -0.93 -15.05 -8.99
N ILE A 67 -1.38 -16.18 -8.44
CA ILE A 67 -1.70 -16.29 -7.00
C ILE A 67 -0.45 -16.08 -6.15
N VAL A 68 0.68 -16.69 -6.50
CA VAL A 68 1.95 -16.54 -5.78
C VAL A 68 2.44 -15.09 -5.83
N ILE A 69 2.45 -14.46 -7.00
CA ILE A 69 2.82 -13.05 -7.13
C ILE A 69 1.86 -12.15 -6.34
N GLY A 70 0.56 -12.41 -6.39
CA GLY A 70 -0.44 -11.69 -5.61
C GLY A 70 -0.19 -11.78 -4.11
N TYR A 71 0.13 -12.98 -3.61
CA TYR A 71 0.48 -13.20 -2.22
C TYR A 71 1.76 -12.47 -1.81
N LEU A 72 2.82 -12.57 -2.60
CA LEU A 72 4.09 -11.89 -2.33
C LEU A 72 3.92 -10.36 -2.35
N THR A 73 3.15 -9.84 -3.31
CA THR A 73 2.78 -8.43 -3.40
C THR A 73 2.08 -7.97 -2.11
N ARG A 74 1.09 -8.73 -1.66
CA ARG A 74 0.38 -8.42 -0.41
C ARG A 74 1.34 -8.41 0.79
N LYS A 75 2.23 -9.40 0.88
CA LYS A 75 3.25 -9.46 1.94
C LYS A 75 4.18 -8.25 1.91
N PHE A 76 4.61 -7.84 0.72
CA PHE A 76 5.45 -6.66 0.54
C PHE A 76 4.74 -5.38 0.99
N LEU A 77 3.48 -5.17 0.59
CA LEU A 77 2.70 -4.01 1.05
C LEU A 77 2.51 -3.99 2.57
N LEU A 78 2.29 -5.15 3.19
CA LEU A 78 2.18 -5.27 4.64
C LEU A 78 3.48 -4.83 5.33
N CYS A 79 4.64 -5.24 4.81
CA CYS A 79 5.92 -4.81 5.35
C CYS A 79 6.11 -3.29 5.25
N ILE A 80 5.71 -2.67 4.13
CA ILE A 80 5.76 -1.21 3.99
C ILE A 80 4.81 -0.53 4.96
N GLU A 81 3.59 -1.04 5.11
CA GLU A 81 2.59 -0.47 6.02
C GLU A 81 3.08 -0.51 7.47
N VAL A 82 3.68 -1.63 7.91
CA VAL A 82 4.29 -1.74 9.25
C VAL A 82 5.41 -0.71 9.42
N GLY A 83 6.31 -0.60 8.45
CA GLY A 83 7.41 0.39 8.50
C GLY A 83 6.90 1.84 8.52
N PHE A 84 5.85 2.13 7.75
CA PHE A 84 5.21 3.45 7.70
C PHE A 84 4.58 3.80 9.05
N ASN A 85 3.89 2.85 9.67
CA ASN A 85 3.24 3.06 10.96
C ASN A 85 4.25 3.28 12.09
N ALA A 86 5.32 2.46 12.14
CA ALA A 86 6.40 2.65 13.10
C ALA A 86 7.10 4.01 12.91
N ASN A 87 7.31 4.44 11.66
CA ASN A 87 7.89 5.75 11.38
C ASN A 87 6.96 6.89 11.83
N LYS A 88 5.65 6.76 11.59
CA LYS A 88 4.65 7.73 12.02
C LYS A 88 4.57 7.83 13.55
N GLU A 89 4.66 6.72 14.27
CA GLU A 89 4.69 6.72 15.73
C GLU A 89 5.82 7.59 16.27
N VAL A 90 7.04 7.40 15.74
CA VAL A 90 8.21 8.23 16.10
C VAL A 90 7.98 9.70 15.75
N MET A 91 7.35 10.01 14.61
CA MET A 91 7.01 11.39 14.24
C MET A 91 6.07 12.02 15.25
N VAL A 92 4.98 11.32 15.62
CA VAL A 92 4.02 11.82 16.62
C VAL A 92 4.71 12.08 17.95
N THR A 93 5.59 11.17 18.42
CA THR A 93 6.35 11.39 19.66
C THR A 93 7.24 12.63 19.60
N LEU A 94 7.91 12.88 18.47
CA LEU A 94 8.73 14.08 18.29
C LEU A 94 7.87 15.35 18.22
N GLU A 95 6.72 15.29 17.56
CA GLU A 95 5.77 16.41 17.46
C GLU A 95 5.10 16.72 18.81
N GLU A 96 4.85 15.70 19.64
CA GLU A 96 4.39 15.86 21.03
C GLU A 96 5.48 16.50 21.90
N ALA A 97 6.73 16.06 21.77
CA ALA A 97 7.86 16.65 22.49
C ALA A 97 8.09 18.13 22.11
N LEU A 98 7.72 18.51 20.89
CA LEU A 98 7.71 19.90 20.40
C LEU A 98 6.40 20.63 20.73
N GLU A 99 5.47 20.03 21.48
CA GLU A 99 4.20 20.63 21.89
C GLU A 99 3.31 21.09 20.70
N CYS A 100 3.46 20.48 19.52
CA CYS A 100 2.74 20.91 18.31
C CYS A 100 1.22 20.70 18.39
N TYR A 101 0.76 19.87 19.30
CA TYR A 101 -0.66 19.60 19.54
C TYR A 101 -1.31 20.52 20.58
N GLU A 102 -0.50 21.26 21.35
CA GLU A 102 -0.99 22.12 22.42
C GLU A 102 -1.57 23.42 21.85
N GLN A 103 -2.69 23.87 22.42
CA GLN A 103 -3.33 25.12 22.04
C GLN A 103 -2.54 26.32 22.56
N ASN A 104 -2.59 27.44 21.84
CA ASN A 104 -1.95 28.71 22.23
C ASN A 104 -0.42 28.65 22.36
N LYS A 105 0.21 27.55 21.91
CA LYS A 105 1.65 27.38 22.05
C LYS A 105 2.43 28.05 20.92
N TYR A 106 1.95 27.85 19.70
CA TYR A 106 2.51 28.46 18.49
C TYR A 106 1.55 29.44 17.81
N ILE A 107 0.23 29.20 17.92
CA ILE A 107 -0.81 30.01 17.27
C ILE A 107 -1.88 30.34 18.33
N GLU A 108 -2.25 31.60 18.44
CA GLU A 108 -3.30 32.02 19.37
C GLU A 108 -4.66 31.40 18.98
N GLY A 109 -5.33 30.80 19.96
CA GLY A 109 -6.61 30.11 19.82
C GLY A 109 -6.58 28.79 19.07
N LYS A 110 -5.40 28.29 18.64
CA LYS A 110 -5.28 27.05 17.83
C LYS A 110 -4.05 26.22 18.23
N SER A 111 -4.10 24.92 17.98
CA SER A 111 -2.92 24.06 17.95
C SER A 111 -2.27 24.10 16.57
N LEU A 112 -0.97 23.80 16.48
CA LEU A 112 -0.29 23.70 15.18
C LEU A 112 -0.80 22.49 14.40
N TYR A 113 -0.98 21.36 15.09
CA TYR A 113 -1.56 20.15 14.54
C TYR A 113 -2.90 19.78 15.16
N PRO A 114 -3.86 19.27 14.36
CA PRO A 114 -5.13 18.79 14.88
C PRO A 114 -4.95 17.59 15.82
N GLU A 115 -5.70 17.55 16.92
CA GLU A 115 -5.63 16.46 17.92
C GLU A 115 -6.02 15.08 17.35
N LYS A 116 -6.87 15.06 16.32
CA LYS A 116 -7.18 13.86 15.52
C LYS A 116 -5.96 13.24 14.82
N TYR A 117 -4.88 14.00 14.62
CA TYR A 117 -3.64 13.48 14.04
C TYR A 117 -2.82 12.73 15.10
N ARG A 118 -2.83 13.22 16.35
CA ARG A 118 -2.25 12.58 17.55
C ARG A 118 -2.86 11.21 17.82
N ASN A 119 -4.18 11.18 17.94
CA ASN A 119 -4.96 9.99 18.27
C ASN A 119 -5.47 9.25 17.05
N SER A 120 -4.83 9.43 15.88
CA SER A 120 -5.18 8.58 14.75
C SER A 120 -4.69 7.18 15.05
N GLU A 121 -5.52 6.44 15.84
CA GLU A 121 -5.57 5.00 15.87
C GLU A 121 -5.27 4.58 14.45
N CYS A 122 -4.29 3.69 14.35
CA CYS A 122 -3.65 3.14 13.18
C CYS A 122 -4.69 2.51 12.23
N THR A 123 -5.62 3.33 11.77
CA THR A 123 -6.73 3.05 10.89
C THR A 123 -6.04 2.98 9.56
N LYS A 124 -5.54 1.76 9.27
CA LYS A 124 -4.97 1.29 8.01
C LYS A 124 -5.09 2.38 6.98
N THR A 125 -4.02 3.17 6.82
CA THR A 125 -4.13 4.42 6.07
C THR A 125 -4.85 4.12 4.76
N SER A 126 -5.92 4.87 4.47
CA SER A 126 -6.91 4.55 3.42
C SER A 126 -6.26 4.11 2.10
N HIS A 127 -5.07 4.65 1.81
CA HIS A 127 -4.22 4.29 0.69
C HIS A 127 -3.82 2.81 0.65
N PHE A 128 -3.30 2.21 1.73
CA PHE A 128 -2.94 0.77 1.72
C PHE A 128 -4.17 -0.12 1.58
N LYS A 129 -5.30 0.25 2.21
CA LYS A 129 -6.57 -0.48 2.05
C LYS A 129 -6.99 -0.55 0.58
N SER A 130 -6.99 0.59 -0.11
CA SER A 130 -7.32 0.64 -1.54
C SER A 130 -6.35 -0.22 -2.37
N LEU A 131 -5.04 -0.18 -2.09
CA LEU A 131 -4.06 -1.02 -2.79
C LEU A 131 -4.33 -2.52 -2.60
N TYR A 132 -4.68 -2.96 -1.38
CA TYR A 132 -5.02 -4.37 -1.13
C TYR A 132 -6.27 -4.80 -1.91
N GLU A 133 -7.29 -3.95 -1.98
CA GLU A 133 -8.52 -4.23 -2.75
C GLU A 133 -8.21 -4.35 -4.24
N TRP A 134 -7.40 -3.43 -4.79
CA TRP A 134 -6.98 -3.46 -6.19
C TRP A 134 -6.24 -4.75 -6.57
N ILE A 135 -5.37 -5.26 -5.71
CA ILE A 135 -4.65 -6.51 -5.97
C ILE A 135 -5.61 -7.68 -6.15
N TRP A 136 -6.63 -7.79 -5.30
CA TRP A 136 -7.61 -8.86 -5.41
C TRP A 136 -8.46 -8.75 -6.66
N VAL A 137 -8.85 -7.52 -7.04
CA VAL A 137 -9.59 -7.28 -8.29
C VAL A 137 -8.77 -7.72 -9.50
N ILE A 138 -7.48 -7.36 -9.55
CA ILE A 138 -6.60 -7.75 -10.66
C ILE A 138 -6.41 -9.27 -10.71
N ILE A 139 -6.15 -9.92 -9.57
CA ILE A 139 -6.00 -11.39 -9.51
C ILE A 139 -7.28 -12.07 -9.99
N ALA A 140 -8.44 -11.63 -9.51
CA ALA A 140 -9.73 -12.20 -9.90
C ALA A 140 -10.02 -12.01 -11.40
N LEU A 141 -9.72 -10.83 -11.94
CA LEU A 141 -9.89 -10.51 -13.35
C LEU A 141 -8.96 -11.33 -14.25
N LEU A 142 -7.68 -11.49 -13.87
CA LEU A 142 -6.75 -12.30 -14.63
C LEU A 142 -7.12 -13.79 -14.56
N ALA A 143 -7.52 -14.27 -13.38
CA ALA A 143 -8.00 -15.64 -13.23
C ALA A 143 -9.25 -15.89 -14.08
N SER A 144 -10.22 -14.98 -14.09
CA SER A 144 -11.43 -15.15 -14.91
C SER A 144 -11.11 -15.14 -16.41
N LEU A 145 -10.18 -14.30 -16.86
CA LEU A 145 -9.72 -14.28 -18.26
C LEU A 145 -9.03 -15.59 -18.68
N ILE A 146 -8.18 -16.17 -17.82
CA ILE A 146 -7.50 -17.46 -18.10
C ILE A 146 -8.50 -18.59 -18.35
N TRP A 147 -9.59 -18.60 -17.57
CA TRP A 147 -10.59 -19.66 -17.57
C TRP A 147 -11.85 -19.30 -18.37
N LEU A 148 -11.87 -18.15 -19.06
CA LEU A 148 -13.06 -17.59 -19.72
C LEU A 148 -13.73 -18.59 -20.68
N GLY A 149 -12.95 -19.27 -21.52
CA GLY A 149 -13.48 -20.27 -22.45
C GLY A 149 -14.20 -21.43 -21.75
N GLN A 150 -13.60 -21.99 -20.68
CA GLN A 150 -14.23 -23.07 -19.92
C GLN A 150 -15.46 -22.60 -19.14
N ILE A 151 -15.45 -21.35 -18.64
CA ILE A 151 -16.59 -20.73 -17.97
C ILE A 151 -17.77 -20.58 -18.96
N LEU A 152 -17.52 -20.07 -20.17
CA LEU A 152 -18.54 -19.93 -21.19
C LEU A 152 -19.11 -21.29 -21.63
N ASP A 153 -18.27 -22.32 -21.75
CA ASP A 153 -18.72 -23.68 -22.09
C ASP A 153 -19.59 -24.30 -20.97
N LEU A 154 -19.24 -24.07 -19.70
CA LEU A 154 -20.05 -24.47 -18.54
C LEU A 154 -21.41 -23.76 -18.54
N ILE A 155 -21.43 -22.45 -18.77
CA ILE A 155 -22.66 -21.66 -18.82
C ILE A 155 -23.56 -22.16 -19.96
N LYS A 156 -23.01 -22.39 -21.16
CA LYS A 156 -23.77 -22.96 -22.27
C LYS A 156 -24.39 -24.31 -21.92
N LYS A 157 -23.63 -25.20 -21.26
CA LYS A 157 -24.14 -26.50 -20.79
C LYS A 157 -25.25 -26.39 -19.74
N ILE A 158 -25.29 -25.32 -18.95
CA ILE A 158 -26.33 -25.09 -17.94
C ILE A 158 -27.59 -24.48 -18.57
N ILE A 159 -27.43 -23.57 -19.54
CA ILE A 159 -28.55 -22.86 -20.19
C ILE A 159 -29.27 -23.73 -21.24
N TYR A 160 -28.53 -24.57 -21.97
CA TYR A 160 -29.08 -25.43 -23.03
C TYR A 160 -29.42 -26.86 -22.56
N LYS A 161 -29.50 -27.08 -21.25
CA LYS A 161 -29.98 -28.33 -20.64
C LYS A 161 -31.36 -28.11 -20.05
#